data_AF-A0A2N2MYA8-F1
#
_entry.id   AF-A0A2N2MYA8-F1
#
_cell.length_a   1.000
_cell.length_b   1.000
_cell.length_c   1.000
_cell.angle_alpha   90.00
_cell.angle_beta   90.00
_cell.angle_gamma   90.00
#
_symmetry.space_group_name_H-M   'P 1'
#
loop_
_entity.id
_entity.type
_entity.pdbx_description
1 polymer ?
#
loop_
_entity_poly.entity_id
_entity_poly.type
_entity_poly.pdbx_seq_one_letter_code
_entity_poly.pdbx_strand_id
1 'polypeptide(L)'
;MSEHTFVSESEIIKKNILFEYIRNQKDAITDLNGVSTEITLISINAAIESAHAAAGICQMMDRVLNNMMVGNCRMIAKLIAANALSLNSLDLDCFVKWIGVDEIYITDKNAITVGSNKMDALGWQFPDDPNSQAYAFRCLLNENEGVVTQPIRIRDLDSVMFKFVGVSRLDQPGIVQVGLKADSITQYQSEIGNVFGLLATEIRNLSNKVSSSVKIIKDSTTNIEKTSMNHYLPLINES
;
A
#
# COMPACT_ATOMS: atom_id res chain seq x y z
N MET A 1 -48.28 -15.40 68.06
CA MET A 1 -47.02 -14.67 68.33
C MET A 1 -46.29 -14.61 67.01
N SER A 2 -46.28 -13.44 66.39
CA SER A 2 -45.59 -13.16 65.13
C SER A 2 -44.10 -12.96 65.40
N GLU A 3 -43.26 -13.83 64.84
CA GLU A 3 -41.82 -13.59 64.78
C GLU A 3 -41.58 -12.49 63.75
N HIS A 4 -41.29 -11.28 64.24
CA HIS A 4 -40.76 -10.21 63.41
C HIS A 4 -39.31 -10.54 63.05
N THR A 5 -39.07 -10.95 61.81
CA THR A 5 -37.73 -11.17 61.27
C THR A 5 -37.07 -9.80 61.06
N PHE A 6 -36.32 -9.34 62.06
CA PHE A 6 -35.58 -8.09 62.03
C PHE A 6 -34.39 -8.25 61.07
N VAL A 7 -34.50 -7.74 59.84
CA VAL A 7 -33.35 -7.64 58.94
C VAL A 7 -32.30 -6.76 59.63
N SER A 8 -31.13 -7.31 59.94
CA SER A 8 -30.11 -6.57 60.67
C SER A 8 -29.61 -5.37 59.85
N GLU A 9 -29.35 -4.24 60.51
CA GLU A 9 -28.79 -3.02 59.91
C GLU A 9 -27.54 -3.30 59.05
N SER A 10 -26.75 -4.30 59.47
CA SER A 10 -25.58 -4.83 58.74
C SER A 10 -25.92 -5.40 57.36
N GLU A 11 -27.05 -6.08 57.18
CA GLU A 11 -27.46 -6.64 55.87
C GLU A 11 -27.85 -5.54 54.87
N ILE A 12 -28.53 -4.50 55.35
CA ILE A 12 -28.93 -3.34 54.53
C ILE A 12 -27.67 -2.60 54.03
N ILE A 13 -26.68 -2.42 54.90
CA ILE A 13 -25.39 -1.79 54.54
C ILE A 13 -24.66 -2.62 53.48
N LYS A 14 -24.56 -3.95 53.65
CA LYS A 14 -23.93 -4.84 52.66
C LYS A 14 -24.62 -4.80 51.29
N LYS A 15 -25.95 -4.76 51.28
CA LYS A 15 -26.77 -4.63 50.06
C LYS A 15 -26.48 -3.33 49.32
N ASN A 16 -26.45 -2.20 50.03
CA ASN A 16 -26.17 -0.90 49.41
C ASN A 16 -24.76 -0.83 48.80
N ILE A 17 -23.75 -1.35 49.52
CA ILE A 17 -22.38 -1.44 49.03
C ILE A 17 -22.30 -2.30 47.77
N LEU A 18 -22.98 -3.46 47.75
CA LEU A 18 -23.01 -4.34 46.58
C LEU A 18 -23.65 -3.67 45.35
N PHE A 19 -24.77 -2.96 45.53
CA PHE A 19 -25.39 -2.22 44.43
C PHE A 19 -24.52 -1.08 43.91
N GLU A 20 -23.79 -0.41 44.79
CA GLU A 20 -22.81 0.60 44.38
C GLU A 20 -21.70 -0.03 43.52
N TYR A 21 -21.14 -1.17 43.92
CA TYR A 21 -20.14 -1.89 43.11
C TYR A 21 -20.68 -2.32 41.75
N ILE A 22 -21.92 -2.82 41.68
CA ILE A 22 -22.58 -3.18 40.41
C ILE A 22 -22.76 -1.95 39.52
N ARG A 23 -23.15 -0.81 40.10
CA ARG A 23 -23.28 0.46 39.37
C ARG A 23 -21.93 0.91 38.80
N ASN A 24 -20.90 0.94 39.63
CA ASN A 24 -19.54 1.31 39.22
C ASN A 24 -19.02 0.37 38.11
N GLN A 25 -19.33 -0.93 38.16
CA GLN A 25 -19.00 -1.86 37.08
C GLN A 25 -19.76 -1.57 35.77
N LYS A 26 -21.05 -1.22 35.84
CA LYS A 26 -21.84 -0.85 34.65
C LYS A 26 -21.32 0.42 33.99
N ASP A 27 -20.88 1.39 34.79
CA ASP A 27 -20.26 2.61 34.29
C ASP A 27 -18.93 2.26 33.58
N ALA A 28 -18.06 1.47 34.23
CA ALA A 28 -16.82 0.99 33.61
C ALA A 28 -17.04 0.17 32.32
N ILE A 29 -18.09 -0.65 32.24
CA ILE A 29 -18.47 -1.37 31.02
C ILE A 29 -18.82 -0.39 29.89
N THR A 30 -19.50 0.70 30.21
CA THR A 30 -19.91 1.71 29.23
C THR A 30 -18.68 2.43 28.69
N ASP A 31 -17.76 2.83 29.58
CA ASP A 31 -16.49 3.45 29.20
C ASP A 31 -15.64 2.53 28.32
N LEU A 32 -15.51 1.24 28.68
CA LEU A 32 -14.73 0.28 27.89
C LEU A 32 -15.32 0.03 26.49
N ASN A 33 -16.65 0.08 26.34
CA ASN A 33 -17.28 0.05 25.01
C ASN A 33 -16.94 1.30 24.20
N GLY A 34 -16.90 2.47 24.85
CA GLY A 34 -16.42 3.72 24.25
C GLY A 34 -14.99 3.57 23.75
N VAL A 35 -14.08 3.11 24.61
CA VAL A 35 -12.67 2.84 24.27
C VAL A 35 -12.55 1.86 23.10
N SER A 36 -13.32 0.77 23.08
CA SER A 36 -13.31 -0.19 21.97
C SER A 36 -13.75 0.43 20.64
N THR A 37 -14.72 1.34 20.69
CA THR A 37 -15.17 2.11 19.52
C THR A 37 -14.08 3.06 19.03
N GLU A 38 -13.40 3.77 19.94
CA GLU A 38 -12.26 4.64 19.62
C GLU A 38 -11.10 3.86 19.00
N ILE A 39 -10.73 2.71 19.56
CA ILE A 39 -9.69 1.83 19.00
C ILE A 39 -10.07 1.40 17.58
N THR A 40 -11.34 1.09 17.34
CA THR A 40 -11.83 0.72 16.01
C THR A 40 -11.67 1.88 15.02
N LEU A 41 -12.04 3.11 15.40
CA LEU A 41 -11.84 4.29 14.57
C LEU A 41 -10.37 4.56 14.27
N ILE A 42 -9.49 4.42 15.28
CA ILE A 42 -8.04 4.54 15.09
C ILE A 42 -7.53 3.49 14.10
N SER A 43 -7.99 2.25 14.19
CA SER A 43 -7.60 1.18 13.25
C SER A 43 -7.98 1.49 11.80
N ILE A 44 -9.18 2.08 11.60
CA ILE A 44 -9.66 2.47 10.27
C ILE A 44 -8.84 3.63 9.74
N ASN A 45 -8.60 4.67 10.55
CA ASN A 45 -7.79 5.81 10.15
C ASN A 45 -6.35 5.39 9.82
N ALA A 46 -5.76 4.51 10.62
CA ALA A 46 -4.44 3.94 10.35
C ALA A 46 -4.43 3.16 9.03
N ALA A 47 -5.46 2.37 8.73
CA ALA A 47 -5.59 1.66 7.45
C ALA A 47 -5.72 2.60 6.25
N ILE A 48 -6.46 3.70 6.39
CA ILE A 48 -6.62 4.71 5.34
C ILE A 48 -5.30 5.44 5.09
N GLU A 49 -4.66 5.94 6.14
CA GLU A 49 -3.39 6.67 6.02
C GLU A 49 -2.28 5.77 5.46
N SER A 50 -2.27 4.50 5.87
CA SER A 50 -1.43 3.44 5.29
C SER A 50 -1.60 3.33 3.78
N ALA A 51 -2.84 3.18 3.31
CA ALA A 51 -3.13 3.04 1.89
C ALA A 51 -2.73 4.30 1.12
N HIS A 52 -2.95 5.47 1.72
CA HIS A 52 -2.57 6.76 1.13
C HIS A 52 -1.04 6.93 1.04
N ALA A 53 -0.31 6.61 2.11
CA ALA A 53 1.15 6.65 2.13
C ALA A 53 1.76 5.69 1.12
N ALA A 54 1.26 4.45 1.03
CA ALA A 54 1.70 3.48 0.04
C ALA A 54 1.47 3.98 -1.40
N ALA A 55 0.29 4.53 -1.69
CA ALA A 55 -0.01 5.12 -2.99
C ALA A 55 0.91 6.32 -3.31
N GLY A 56 1.15 7.20 -2.32
CA GLY A 56 2.06 8.34 -2.46
C GLY A 56 3.50 7.93 -2.77
N ILE A 57 4.01 6.88 -2.11
CA ILE A 57 5.34 6.31 -2.37
C ILE A 57 5.42 5.76 -3.80
N CYS A 58 4.41 5.01 -4.25
CA CYS A 58 4.37 4.50 -5.61
C CYS A 58 4.40 5.63 -6.66
N GLN A 59 3.63 6.70 -6.46
CA GLN A 59 3.62 7.86 -7.34
C GLN A 59 4.94 8.61 -7.34
N MET A 60 5.52 8.84 -6.16
CA MET A 60 6.82 9.51 -6.02
C MET A 60 7.91 8.71 -6.73
N MET A 61 7.91 7.40 -6.56
CA MET A 61 8.87 6.50 -7.18
C MET A 61 8.72 6.50 -8.71
N ASP A 62 7.49 6.41 -9.24
CA ASP A 62 7.27 6.51 -10.70
C ASP A 62 7.81 7.84 -11.25
N ARG A 63 7.57 8.95 -10.54
CA ARG A 63 8.08 10.28 -10.91
C ARG A 63 9.61 10.35 -10.88
N VAL A 64 10.26 9.81 -9.86
CA VAL A 64 11.72 9.77 -9.75
C VAL A 64 12.32 8.94 -10.89
N LEU A 65 11.75 7.76 -11.16
CA LEU A 65 12.18 6.90 -12.26
C LEU A 65 11.96 7.57 -13.62
N ASN A 66 10.81 8.22 -13.84
CA ASN A 66 10.55 9.01 -15.05
C ASN A 66 11.65 10.04 -15.26
N ASN A 67 11.93 10.87 -14.26
CA ASN A 67 12.93 11.92 -14.38
C ASN A 67 14.33 11.38 -14.64
N MET A 68 14.74 10.33 -13.93
CA MET A 68 16.03 9.67 -14.13
C MET A 68 16.16 9.11 -15.55
N MET A 69 15.18 8.32 -15.98
CA MET A 69 15.21 7.64 -17.28
C MET A 69 15.08 8.63 -18.45
N VAL A 70 14.28 9.68 -18.33
CA VAL A 70 14.24 10.78 -19.32
C VAL A 70 15.60 11.48 -19.39
N GLY A 71 16.24 11.72 -18.24
CA GLY A 71 17.60 12.26 -18.18
C GLY A 71 18.60 11.39 -18.94
N ASN A 72 18.58 10.08 -18.68
CA ASN A 72 19.42 9.10 -19.38
C ASN A 72 19.16 9.09 -20.90
N CYS A 73 17.89 9.02 -21.31
CA CYS A 73 17.51 9.08 -22.72
C CYS A 73 18.01 10.35 -23.42
N ARG A 74 17.83 11.52 -22.80
CA ARG A 74 18.30 12.80 -23.35
C ARG A 74 19.82 12.87 -23.43
N MET A 75 20.50 12.36 -22.41
CA MET A 75 21.97 12.25 -22.41
C MET A 75 22.44 11.38 -23.58
N ILE A 76 21.86 10.20 -23.75
CA ILE A 76 22.16 9.30 -24.88
C ILE A 76 21.91 10.01 -26.22
N ALA A 77 20.75 10.64 -26.39
CA ALA A 77 20.42 11.34 -27.64
C ALA A 77 21.44 12.45 -27.97
N LYS A 78 21.92 13.18 -26.97
CA LYS A 78 23.00 14.17 -27.13
C LYS A 78 24.35 13.54 -27.49
N LEU A 79 24.72 12.43 -26.86
CA LEU A 79 25.97 11.73 -27.15
C LEU A 79 25.97 11.16 -28.58
N ILE A 80 24.84 10.64 -29.05
CA ILE A 80 24.67 10.18 -30.43
C ILE A 80 24.84 11.36 -31.39
N ALA A 81 24.17 12.49 -31.14
CA ALA A 81 24.27 13.67 -32.01
C ALA A 81 25.68 14.29 -32.04
N ALA A 82 26.45 14.13 -30.96
CA ALA A 82 27.85 14.53 -30.91
C ALA A 82 28.83 13.50 -31.51
N ASN A 83 28.34 12.38 -32.05
CA ASN A 83 29.16 11.22 -32.47
C ASN A 83 30.11 10.72 -31.37
N ALA A 84 29.70 10.86 -30.09
CA ALA A 84 30.49 10.50 -28.92
C ALA A 84 30.10 9.13 -28.31
N LEU A 85 29.12 8.44 -28.91
CA LEU A 85 28.65 7.12 -28.47
C LEU A 85 28.71 6.11 -29.61
N SER A 86 29.39 4.99 -29.38
CA SER A 86 29.39 3.83 -30.28
C SER A 86 28.04 3.12 -30.19
N LEU A 87 27.46 2.78 -31.35
CA LEU A 87 26.22 2.00 -31.43
C LEU A 87 26.48 0.48 -31.40
N ASN A 88 27.73 0.05 -31.15
CA ASN A 88 28.07 -1.35 -31.00
C ASN A 88 27.43 -1.94 -29.73
N SER A 89 26.83 -3.13 -29.83
CA SER A 89 26.14 -3.77 -28.71
C SER A 89 27.02 -4.03 -27.48
N LEU A 90 28.31 -4.33 -27.64
CA LEU A 90 29.21 -4.58 -26.51
C LEU A 90 29.50 -3.29 -25.73
N ASP A 91 29.74 -2.19 -26.44
CA ASP A 91 29.96 -0.87 -25.83
C ASP A 91 28.69 -0.40 -25.13
N LEU A 92 27.53 -0.59 -25.77
CA LEU A 92 26.23 -0.25 -25.19
C LEU A 92 25.92 -1.11 -23.96
N ASP A 93 26.29 -2.39 -23.93
CA ASP A 93 26.10 -3.25 -22.75
C ASP A 93 26.91 -2.77 -21.54
N CYS A 94 28.15 -2.33 -21.76
CA CYS A 94 28.93 -1.70 -20.69
C CYS A 94 28.32 -0.37 -20.26
N PHE A 95 27.84 0.43 -21.21
CA PHE A 95 27.28 1.74 -20.95
C PHE A 95 25.97 1.69 -20.16
N VAL A 96 25.03 0.81 -20.52
CA VAL A 96 23.74 0.69 -19.81
C VAL A 96 23.91 0.32 -18.34
N LYS A 97 24.88 -0.57 -18.04
CA LYS A 97 25.24 -0.95 -16.67
C LYS A 97 25.76 0.25 -15.88
N TRP A 98 26.52 1.14 -16.51
CA TRP A 98 27.07 2.33 -15.87
C TRP A 98 25.98 3.38 -15.55
N ILE A 99 25.02 3.58 -16.44
CA ILE A 99 23.91 4.54 -16.23
C ILE A 99 22.74 3.95 -15.41
N GLY A 100 22.83 2.68 -15.02
CA GLY A 100 21.84 2.01 -14.17
C GLY A 100 20.53 1.66 -14.88
N VAL A 101 20.58 1.27 -16.15
CA VAL A 101 19.41 0.76 -16.90
C VAL A 101 19.70 -0.64 -17.44
N ASP A 102 18.65 -1.42 -17.73
CA ASP A 102 18.80 -2.81 -18.20
C ASP A 102 18.89 -2.92 -19.72
N GLU A 103 18.13 -2.07 -20.42
CA GLU A 103 17.97 -2.17 -21.86
C GLU A 103 18.01 -0.79 -22.51
N ILE A 104 18.58 -0.74 -23.71
CA ILE A 104 18.60 0.45 -24.57
C ILE A 104 18.21 0.06 -25.98
N TYR A 105 17.37 0.88 -26.61
CA TYR A 105 16.96 0.74 -28.00
C TYR A 105 17.13 2.07 -28.71
N ILE A 106 17.91 2.06 -29.78
CA ILE A 106 18.20 3.23 -30.62
C ILE A 106 17.73 2.89 -32.02
N THR A 107 16.80 3.67 -32.57
CA THR A 107 16.21 3.39 -33.88
C THR A 107 16.57 4.42 -34.94
N ASP A 108 16.42 4.02 -36.20
CA ASP A 108 16.46 4.91 -37.35
C ASP A 108 15.09 5.56 -37.65
N LYS A 109 15.01 6.29 -38.76
CA LYS A 109 13.79 6.97 -39.24
C LYS A 109 12.63 6.03 -39.55
N ASN A 110 12.91 4.74 -39.78
CA ASN A 110 11.89 3.72 -40.05
C ASN A 110 11.46 2.99 -38.77
N ALA A 111 11.96 3.43 -37.61
CA ALA A 111 11.80 2.79 -36.31
C ALA A 111 12.47 1.40 -36.22
N ILE A 112 13.49 1.15 -37.05
CA ILE A 112 14.28 -0.08 -36.99
C ILE A 112 15.42 0.13 -36.00
N THR A 113 15.60 -0.80 -35.07
CA THR A 113 16.66 -0.73 -34.06
C THR A 113 18.03 -0.91 -34.69
N VAL A 114 18.85 0.13 -34.64
CA VAL A 114 20.22 0.19 -35.17
C VAL A 114 21.29 0.13 -34.08
N GLY A 115 20.90 0.32 -32.82
CA GLY A 115 21.79 0.17 -31.66
C GLY A 115 21.04 -0.33 -30.45
N SER A 116 21.59 -1.33 -29.78
CA SER A 116 21.05 -1.89 -28.54
C SER A 116 22.12 -2.69 -27.80
N ASN A 117 22.03 -2.77 -26.47
CA ASN A 117 22.82 -3.73 -25.69
C ASN A 117 22.33 -5.19 -25.87
N LYS A 118 21.16 -5.37 -26.50
CA LYS A 118 20.57 -6.66 -26.85
C LYS A 118 20.82 -6.97 -28.32
N MET A 119 21.62 -8.01 -28.61
CA MET A 119 21.95 -8.39 -29.98
C MET A 119 20.72 -8.82 -30.79
N ASP A 120 19.78 -9.50 -30.14
CA ASP A 120 18.50 -9.95 -30.68
C ASP A 120 17.53 -8.80 -30.99
N ALA A 121 17.76 -7.62 -30.41
CA ALA A 121 16.98 -6.43 -30.72
C ALA A 121 17.42 -5.72 -32.00
N LEU A 122 18.63 -5.97 -32.51
CA LEU A 122 19.09 -5.31 -33.73
C LEU A 122 18.26 -5.74 -34.94
N GLY A 123 17.80 -4.76 -35.72
CA GLY A 123 16.90 -4.98 -36.85
C GLY A 123 15.42 -5.15 -36.45
N TRP A 124 15.10 -5.22 -35.15
CA TRP A 124 13.71 -5.21 -34.71
C TRP A 124 13.08 -3.84 -34.95
N GLN A 125 11.89 -3.83 -35.56
CA GLN A 125 11.14 -2.62 -35.86
C GLN A 125 10.06 -2.40 -34.81
N PHE A 126 9.98 -1.16 -34.29
CA PHE A 126 8.86 -0.79 -33.42
C PHE A 126 7.54 -1.01 -34.16
N PRO A 127 6.57 -1.71 -33.58
CA PRO A 127 5.32 -2.07 -34.27
C PRO A 127 4.43 -0.85 -34.48
N ASP A 128 3.74 -0.83 -35.63
CA ASP A 128 2.73 0.18 -35.99
C ASP A 128 1.31 -0.22 -35.57
N ASP A 129 1.16 -1.35 -34.87
CA ASP A 129 -0.09 -1.84 -34.31
C ASP A 129 -0.43 -1.09 -33.00
N PRO A 130 -1.57 -0.35 -32.92
CA PRO A 130 -2.00 0.35 -31.72
C PRO A 130 -2.14 -0.50 -30.46
N ASN A 131 -2.30 -1.83 -30.62
CA ASN A 131 -2.41 -2.74 -29.48
C ASN A 131 -1.06 -3.12 -28.86
N SER A 132 0.06 -2.83 -29.54
CA SER A 132 1.38 -3.15 -29.01
C SER A 132 1.85 -2.14 -27.97
N GLN A 133 2.49 -2.64 -26.90
CA GLN A 133 3.20 -1.81 -25.92
C GLN A 133 4.05 -0.69 -26.54
N ALA A 134 4.78 -1.01 -27.60
CA ALA A 134 5.83 -0.18 -28.17
C ALA A 134 5.29 0.87 -29.16
N TYR A 135 4.02 0.75 -29.58
CA TYR A 135 3.38 1.67 -30.52
C TYR A 135 3.44 3.14 -30.06
N ALA A 136 3.24 3.37 -28.75
CA ALA A 136 3.24 4.72 -28.18
C ALA A 136 4.55 5.49 -28.43
N PHE A 137 5.68 4.82 -28.66
CA PHE A 137 6.95 5.48 -28.93
C PHE A 137 7.11 5.92 -30.39
N ARG A 138 6.28 5.43 -31.32
CA ARG A 138 6.37 5.83 -32.74
C ARG A 138 6.06 7.31 -32.96
N CYS A 139 5.29 7.95 -32.08
CA CYS A 139 5.06 9.40 -32.18
C CYS A 139 6.37 10.20 -32.13
N LEU A 140 7.39 9.71 -31.42
CA LEU A 140 8.70 10.35 -31.27
C LEU A 140 9.46 10.51 -32.60
N LEU A 141 9.12 9.73 -33.62
CA LEU A 141 9.72 9.85 -34.96
C LEU A 141 9.39 11.20 -35.62
N ASN A 142 8.26 11.81 -35.24
CA ASN A 142 7.74 13.04 -35.84
C ASN A 142 7.84 14.25 -34.90
N GLU A 143 8.34 14.06 -33.68
CA GLU A 143 8.49 15.12 -32.69
C GLU A 143 9.95 15.60 -32.60
N ASN A 144 10.11 16.90 -32.43
CA ASN A 144 11.39 17.48 -32.03
C ASN A 144 11.44 17.55 -30.50
N GLU A 145 12.46 16.96 -29.89
CA GLU A 145 12.61 16.84 -28.42
C GLU A 145 11.44 16.14 -27.70
N GLY A 146 10.73 15.26 -28.41
CA GLY A 146 9.61 14.49 -27.87
C GLY A 146 10.01 13.59 -26.70
N VAL A 147 9.07 13.34 -25.79
CA VAL A 147 9.26 12.47 -24.62
C VAL A 147 8.02 11.61 -24.40
N VAL A 148 8.22 10.30 -24.28
CA VAL A 148 7.19 9.33 -23.91
C VAL A 148 7.64 8.54 -22.70
N THR A 149 6.83 8.54 -21.65
CA THR A 149 7.03 7.73 -20.44
C THR A 149 5.89 6.75 -20.28
N GLN A 150 6.20 5.51 -19.93
CA GLN A 150 5.19 4.49 -19.66
C GLN A 150 5.22 4.09 -18.17
N PRO A 151 4.04 3.77 -17.59
CA PRO A 151 4.00 3.18 -16.25
C PRO A 151 4.69 1.81 -16.25
N ILE A 152 5.13 1.37 -15.07
CA ILE A 152 5.60 -0.01 -14.88
C ILE A 152 4.48 -0.97 -15.29
N ARG A 153 4.78 -1.91 -16.17
CA ARG A 153 3.83 -2.94 -16.60
C ARG A 153 4.55 -4.21 -17.03
N ILE A 154 3.80 -5.31 -17.03
CA ILE A 154 4.25 -6.59 -17.54
C ILE A 154 4.52 -6.44 -19.04
N ARG A 155 5.71 -6.87 -19.48
CA ARG A 155 6.12 -6.79 -20.89
C ARG A 155 5.51 -7.92 -21.71
N ASP A 156 5.07 -7.58 -22.92
CA ASP A 156 4.43 -8.52 -23.86
C ASP A 156 5.35 -9.69 -24.27
N LEU A 157 6.66 -9.45 -24.28
CA LEU A 157 7.68 -10.39 -24.77
C LEU A 157 7.92 -11.58 -23.83
N ASP A 158 8.10 -11.31 -22.54
CA ASP A 158 8.64 -12.28 -21.57
C ASP A 158 7.92 -12.26 -20.22
N SER A 159 6.85 -11.48 -20.08
CA SER A 159 6.07 -11.33 -18.85
C SER A 159 6.85 -10.76 -17.64
N VAL A 160 8.00 -10.10 -17.88
CA VAL A 160 8.77 -9.41 -16.83
C VAL A 160 8.23 -8.00 -16.62
N MET A 161 8.26 -7.48 -15.39
CA MET A 161 7.83 -6.11 -15.14
C MET A 161 8.90 -5.12 -15.59
N PHE A 162 8.52 -4.23 -16.50
CA PHE A 162 9.42 -3.21 -17.03
C PHE A 162 8.79 -1.82 -16.96
N LYS A 163 9.67 -0.84 -16.79
CA LYS A 163 9.41 0.55 -17.11
C LYS A 163 10.15 0.91 -18.39
N PHE A 164 9.47 1.58 -19.31
CA PHE A 164 10.08 2.10 -20.54
C PHE A 164 9.89 3.61 -20.63
N VAL A 165 10.95 4.29 -21.05
CA VAL A 165 10.96 5.71 -21.36
C VAL A 165 11.70 5.91 -22.67
N GLY A 166 11.20 6.80 -23.51
CA GLY A 166 11.79 7.11 -24.80
C GLY A 166 11.75 8.59 -25.11
N VAL A 167 12.72 9.03 -25.90
CA VAL A 167 12.80 10.40 -26.42
C VAL A 167 13.13 10.38 -27.90
N SER A 168 12.84 11.47 -28.59
CA SER A 168 13.26 11.68 -29.97
C SER A 168 14.78 11.77 -30.07
N ARG A 169 15.34 11.16 -31.11
CA ARG A 169 16.73 11.42 -31.52
C ARG A 169 16.90 12.86 -31.96
N LEU A 170 18.11 13.39 -31.79
CA LEU A 170 18.44 14.78 -32.12
C LEU A 170 19.18 14.93 -33.45
N ASP A 171 19.86 13.89 -33.90
CA ASP A 171 20.68 13.87 -35.12
C ASP A 171 19.89 13.51 -36.38
N GLN A 172 18.86 12.69 -36.22
CA GLN A 172 17.95 12.25 -37.28
C GLN A 172 16.62 11.81 -36.67
N PRO A 173 15.53 11.69 -37.46
CA PRO A 173 14.32 11.03 -37.00
C PRO A 173 14.63 9.61 -36.49
N GLY A 174 14.10 9.29 -35.32
CA GLY A 174 14.37 8.03 -34.63
C GLY A 174 14.10 8.14 -33.14
N ILE A 175 14.26 7.03 -32.43
CA ILE A 175 13.89 6.88 -31.02
C ILE A 175 15.13 6.51 -30.23
N VAL A 176 15.27 7.08 -29.04
CA VAL A 176 16.15 6.59 -27.97
C VAL A 176 15.28 6.15 -26.82
N GLN A 177 15.21 4.86 -26.56
CA GLN A 177 14.43 4.27 -25.48
C GLN A 177 15.36 3.54 -24.49
N VAL A 178 15.05 3.67 -23.20
CA VAL A 178 15.67 2.88 -22.14
C VAL A 178 14.61 2.09 -21.37
N GLY A 179 14.99 0.89 -20.96
CA GLY A 179 14.19 -0.03 -20.17
C GLY A 179 14.84 -0.31 -18.82
N LEU A 180 14.03 -0.33 -17.76
CA LEU A 180 14.44 -0.72 -16.42
C LEU A 180 13.53 -1.84 -15.92
N LYS A 181 14.13 -2.94 -15.46
CA LYS A 181 13.44 -4.03 -14.78
C LYS A 181 12.91 -3.53 -13.45
N ALA A 182 11.64 -3.80 -13.20
CA ALA A 182 10.92 -3.32 -12.03
C ALA A 182 10.66 -4.40 -10.99
N ASP A 183 11.23 -5.60 -11.11
CA ASP A 183 10.94 -6.72 -10.21
C ASP A 183 11.23 -6.39 -8.74
N SER A 184 12.41 -5.82 -8.44
CA SER A 184 12.75 -5.40 -7.07
C SER A 184 11.93 -4.18 -6.63
N ILE A 185 11.60 -3.31 -7.58
CA ILE A 185 10.82 -2.09 -7.33
C ILE A 185 9.40 -2.44 -6.90
N THR A 186 8.75 -3.39 -7.58
CA THR A 186 7.38 -3.82 -7.28
C THR A 186 7.31 -4.64 -6.00
N GLN A 187 8.37 -5.40 -5.68
CA GLN A 187 8.50 -6.04 -4.37
C GLN A 187 8.46 -5.01 -3.23
N TYR A 188 9.26 -3.93 -3.32
CA TYR A 188 9.26 -2.88 -2.29
C TYR A 188 7.91 -2.16 -2.18
N GLN A 189 7.19 -1.95 -3.29
CA GLN A 189 5.84 -1.37 -3.25
C GLN A 189 4.86 -2.25 -2.44
N SER A 190 4.94 -3.57 -2.63
CA SER A 190 4.10 -4.53 -1.91
C SER A 190 4.44 -4.58 -0.41
N GLU A 191 5.72 -4.60 -0.07
CA GLU A 191 6.19 -4.66 1.32
C GLU A 191 5.73 -3.44 2.13
N ILE A 192 5.83 -2.24 1.56
CA ILE A 192 5.40 -0.99 2.22
C ILE A 192 3.89 -1.00 2.52
N GLY A 193 3.06 -1.43 1.56
CA GLY A 193 1.62 -1.56 1.79
C GLY A 193 1.27 -2.58 2.88
N ASN A 194 2.03 -3.68 2.97
CA ASN A 194 1.78 -4.76 3.91
C ASN A 194 2.11 -4.41 5.36
N VAL A 195 3.22 -3.70 5.62
CA VAL A 195 3.65 -3.36 6.99
C VAL A 195 2.57 -2.58 7.74
N PHE A 196 2.00 -1.58 7.09
CA PHE A 196 0.99 -0.72 7.72
C PHE A 196 -0.40 -1.38 7.78
N GLY A 197 -0.75 -2.24 6.80
CA GLY A 197 -1.95 -3.06 6.86
C GLY A 197 -1.94 -4.07 8.02
N LEU A 198 -0.76 -4.60 8.36
CA LEU A 198 -0.58 -5.48 9.50
C LEU A 198 -0.82 -4.76 10.83
N LEU A 199 -0.33 -3.52 10.97
CA LEU A 199 -0.58 -2.69 12.15
C LEU A 199 -2.07 -2.40 12.34
N ALA A 200 -2.78 -1.99 11.28
CA ALA A 200 -4.21 -1.74 11.36
C ALA A 200 -5.00 -3.01 11.76
N THR A 201 -4.58 -4.16 11.22
CA THR A 201 -5.16 -5.46 11.58
C THR A 201 -4.95 -5.79 13.05
N GLU A 202 -3.76 -5.53 13.58
CA GLU A 202 -3.44 -5.84 14.97
C GLU A 202 -4.18 -4.92 15.97
N ILE A 203 -4.35 -3.64 15.62
CA ILE A 203 -5.19 -2.71 16.40
C ILE A 203 -6.65 -3.17 16.38
N ARG A 204 -7.16 -3.62 15.23
CA ARG A 204 -8.52 -4.17 15.14
C ARG A 204 -8.69 -5.45 15.95
N ASN A 205 -7.70 -6.34 15.93
CA ASN A 205 -7.69 -7.54 16.75
C ASN A 205 -7.71 -7.21 18.25
N LEU A 206 -6.99 -6.17 18.67
CA LEU A 206 -7.03 -5.65 20.04
C LEU A 206 -8.44 -5.14 20.40
N SER A 207 -9.07 -4.35 19.52
CA SER A 207 -10.47 -3.90 19.72
C SER A 207 -11.41 -5.09 19.94
N ASN A 208 -11.33 -6.10 19.09
CA ASN A 208 -12.19 -7.29 19.19
C ASN A 208 -11.97 -8.05 20.52
N LYS A 209 -10.73 -8.14 20.99
CA LYS A 209 -10.42 -8.71 22.31
C LYS A 209 -11.06 -7.90 23.43
N VAL A 210 -10.97 -6.57 23.39
CA VAL A 210 -11.60 -5.67 24.37
C VAL A 210 -13.12 -5.84 24.35
N SER A 211 -13.78 -5.78 23.19
CA SER A 211 -15.24 -5.96 23.09
C SER A 211 -15.69 -7.31 23.65
N SER A 212 -14.93 -8.38 23.38
CA SER A 212 -15.22 -9.72 23.90
C SER A 212 -15.11 -9.77 25.43
N SER A 213 -14.04 -9.20 26.00
CA SER A 213 -13.89 -9.10 27.46
C SER A 213 -15.00 -8.28 28.10
N VAL A 214 -15.40 -7.16 27.48
CA VAL A 214 -16.50 -6.32 27.96
C VAL A 214 -17.82 -7.10 27.96
N LYS A 215 -18.08 -7.92 26.94
CA LYS A 215 -19.27 -8.79 26.89
C LYS A 215 -19.28 -9.77 28.06
N ILE A 216 -18.15 -10.44 28.33
CA ILE A 216 -18.02 -11.38 29.45
C ILE A 216 -18.27 -10.69 30.81
N ILE A 217 -17.71 -9.49 31.00
CA ILE A 217 -17.92 -8.70 32.22
C ILE A 217 -19.39 -8.30 32.34
N LYS A 218 -20.01 -7.81 31.27
CA LYS A 218 -21.43 -7.43 31.24
C LYS A 218 -22.36 -8.59 31.59
N ASP A 219 -22.12 -9.76 31.02
CA ASP A 219 -22.89 -10.97 31.29
C ASP A 219 -22.73 -11.38 32.77
N SER A 220 -21.50 -11.30 33.30
CA SER A 220 -21.20 -11.59 34.71
C SER A 220 -21.86 -10.60 35.67
N THR A 221 -21.76 -9.29 35.41
CA THR A 221 -22.39 -8.23 36.22
C THR A 221 -23.92 -8.38 36.21
N THR A 222 -24.51 -8.72 35.06
CA THR A 222 -25.96 -8.97 34.96
C THR A 222 -26.38 -10.19 35.77
N ASN A 223 -25.58 -11.26 35.77
CA ASN A 223 -25.85 -12.45 36.58
C ASN A 223 -25.71 -12.16 38.08
N ILE A 224 -24.70 -11.37 38.49
CA ILE A 224 -24.53 -10.93 39.88
C ILE A 224 -25.76 -10.11 40.30
N GLU A 225 -26.19 -9.14 39.50
CA GLU A 225 -27.37 -8.32 39.80
C GLU A 225 -28.65 -9.16 39.97
N LYS A 226 -28.91 -10.10 39.06
CA LYS A 226 -30.05 -11.02 39.15
C LYS A 226 -30.00 -11.90 40.40
N THR A 227 -28.84 -12.49 40.68
CA THR A 227 -28.65 -13.36 41.85
C THR A 227 -28.81 -12.57 43.15
N SER A 228 -28.30 -11.34 43.18
CA SER A 228 -28.46 -10.42 44.30
C SER A 228 -29.92 -10.07 44.52
N MET A 229 -30.66 -9.71 43.46
CA MET A 229 -32.10 -9.44 43.56
C MET A 229 -32.86 -10.65 44.10
N ASN A 230 -32.61 -11.86 43.59
CA ASN A 230 -33.27 -13.08 44.05
C ASN A 230 -32.90 -13.50 45.49
N HIS A 231 -31.72 -13.17 45.98
CA HIS A 231 -31.30 -13.47 47.36
C HIS A 231 -31.92 -12.48 48.37
N TYR A 232 -32.19 -11.24 47.97
CA TYR A 232 -32.78 -10.21 48.83
C TYR A 232 -34.30 -10.01 48.68
N LEU A 233 -34.94 -10.59 47.65
CA LEU A 233 -36.41 -10.60 47.48
C LEU A 233 -37.18 -11.39 48.58
N PRO A 234 -36.70 -12.54 49.10
CA PRO A 234 -37.40 -13.29 50.14
C PRO A 234 -37.49 -12.53 51.46
N LEU A 235 -36.56 -11.61 51.73
CA LEU A 235 -36.51 -10.82 52.97
C LEU A 235 -37.57 -9.71 53.05
N ILE A 236 -38.31 -9.45 51.96
CA ILE A 236 -39.32 -8.37 51.87
C ILE A 236 -40.75 -8.93 51.81
N ASN A 237 -40.93 -10.20 51.43
CA ASN A 237 -42.26 -10.82 51.31
C ASN A 237 -42.71 -11.61 52.56
N GLU A 238 -41.94 -11.57 53.64
CA GLU A 238 -42.31 -12.14 54.96
C GLU A 238 -42.51 -11.05 56.05
N SER A 239 -42.87 -9.82 55.66
CA SER A 239 -43.30 -8.75 56.58
C SER A 239 -44.80 -8.53 56.56
#